data_AF-A0A2E2R0X0-F1
#
_entry.id   AF-A0A2E2R0X0-F1
#
_cell.length_a   1.000
_cell.length_b   1.000
_cell.length_c   1.000
_cell.angle_alpha   90.00
_cell.angle_beta   90.00
_cell.angle_gamma   90.00
#
_symmetry.space_group_name_H-M   'P 1'
#
loop_
_entity.id
_entity.type
_entity.pdbx_description
1 polymer ?
#
loop_
_entity_poly.entity_id
_entity_poly.type
_entity_poly.pdbx_seq_one_letter_code
_entity_poly.pdbx_strand_id
1 'polypeptide(L)'
;MIPKVRNALFFWSIVFLLIAPLLMYFRQFHGPLSSDPDDWAKAGDFFGGIYSVVIGGLTLTILVNQATMQQRLEKFQYDQNYLVRARSDVEYYLDRLYEDIKLELPKIARNALNIDPEHRLNDFLNFFDQTSGKVFQQTNVSSGVSGRIFSSWLALHAILVALRESKETAYEQELTFALTKIHSRLSYSTAKAVEQFVSQIAGDRLGLKLFFTKGEETK
;
A
#
# COMPACT_ATOMS: atom_id res chain seq x y z
N MET A 1 -6.15 -7.47 -34.27
CA MET A 1 -5.54 -6.36 -35.04
C MET A 1 -4.35 -5.82 -34.24
N ILE A 2 -3.14 -5.82 -34.81
CA ILE A 2 -1.90 -5.48 -34.10
C ILE A 2 -1.99 -4.03 -33.57
N PRO A 3 -1.66 -3.75 -32.28
CA PRO A 3 -1.85 -2.42 -31.67
C PRO A 3 -1.15 -1.28 -32.45
N LYS A 4 -0.04 -1.59 -33.13
CA LYS A 4 0.66 -0.65 -34.02
C LYS A 4 -0.18 -0.18 -35.21
N VAL A 5 -0.97 -1.08 -35.82
CA VAL A 5 -1.81 -0.77 -37.00
C VAL A 5 -3.00 0.10 -36.60
N ARG A 6 -3.62 -0.19 -35.44
CA ARG A 6 -4.72 0.62 -34.90
C ARG A 6 -4.28 2.06 -34.60
N ASN A 7 -3.09 2.23 -34.01
CA ASN A 7 -2.57 3.54 -33.67
C ASN A 7 -2.19 4.34 -34.93
N ALA A 8 -1.64 3.67 -35.96
CA ALA A 8 -1.34 4.30 -37.24
C ALA A 8 -2.62 4.76 -37.98
N LEU A 9 -3.67 3.93 -38.00
CA LEU A 9 -4.95 4.28 -38.61
C LEU A 9 -5.61 5.49 -37.91
N PHE A 10 -5.58 5.51 -36.59
CA PHE A 10 -6.09 6.64 -35.81
C PHE A 10 -5.33 7.94 -36.12
N PHE A 11 -3.99 7.88 -36.17
CA PHE A 11 -3.16 9.03 -36.53
C PHE A 11 -3.52 9.57 -37.93
N TRP A 12 -3.58 8.70 -38.94
CA TRP A 12 -3.94 9.12 -40.30
C TRP A 12 -5.37 9.68 -40.39
N SER A 13 -6.30 9.19 -39.57
CA SER A 13 -7.67 9.71 -39.54
C SER A 13 -7.74 11.15 -39.01
N ILE A 14 -6.94 11.50 -38.00
CA ILE A 14 -6.83 12.88 -37.49
C ILE A 14 -6.19 13.79 -38.53
N VAL A 15 -5.12 13.32 -39.18
CA VAL A 15 -4.46 14.09 -40.26
C VAL A 15 -5.45 14.40 -41.39
N PHE A 16 -6.25 13.41 -41.79
CA PHE A 16 -7.27 13.62 -42.83
C PHE A 16 -8.37 14.59 -42.37
N LEU A 17 -8.85 14.47 -41.13
CA LEU A 17 -9.83 15.37 -40.53
C LEU A 17 -9.34 16.83 -40.52
N LEU A 18 -8.05 17.05 -40.28
CA LEU A 18 -7.46 18.39 -40.24
C LEU A 18 -7.19 18.97 -41.63
N ILE A 19 -6.87 18.13 -42.62
CA ILE A 19 -6.53 18.58 -43.98
C ILE A 19 -7.78 18.72 -44.87
N ALA A 20 -8.84 17.95 -44.62
CA ALA A 20 -10.06 17.95 -45.45
C ALA A 20 -10.74 19.33 -45.60
N PRO A 21 -10.89 20.16 -44.55
CA PRO A 21 -11.46 21.51 -44.69
C PRO A 21 -10.60 22.41 -45.59
N LEU A 22 -9.27 22.29 -45.49
CA LEU A 22 -8.29 23.03 -46.31
C LEU A 22 -8.44 22.65 -47.79
N LEU A 23 -8.55 21.35 -48.08
CA LEU A 23 -8.77 20.86 -49.45
C LEU A 23 -10.13 21.28 -50.00
N MET A 24 -11.18 21.29 -49.17
CA MET A 24 -12.50 21.79 -49.56
C MET A 24 -12.47 23.28 -49.89
N TYR A 25 -11.79 24.09 -49.09
CA TYR A 25 -11.63 25.53 -49.32
C TYR A 25 -10.95 25.82 -50.66
N PHE A 26 -9.79 25.19 -50.94
CA PHE A 26 -9.07 25.38 -52.22
C PHE A 26 -9.85 24.86 -53.43
N ARG A 27 -10.73 23.87 -53.25
CA ARG A 27 -11.59 23.37 -54.32
C ARG A 27 -12.80 24.28 -54.56
N GLN A 28 -13.33 24.94 -53.55
CA GLN A 28 -14.50 25.82 -53.67
C GLN A 28 -14.09 27.20 -54.20
N PHE A 29 -13.02 27.78 -53.64
CA PHE A 29 -12.48 29.09 -54.02
C PHE A 29 -11.34 28.88 -55.03
N HIS A 30 -11.69 28.73 -56.31
CA HIS A 30 -10.70 28.61 -57.39
C HIS A 30 -9.96 29.95 -57.56
N GLY A 31 -8.69 30.07 -57.18
CA GLY A 31 -7.89 31.26 -57.52
C GLY A 31 -6.58 31.44 -56.75
N PRO A 32 -5.72 32.40 -57.17
CA PRO A 32 -4.57 32.86 -56.39
C PRO A 32 -5.04 33.37 -55.02
N LEU A 33 -4.17 33.30 -54.01
CA LEU A 33 -4.42 33.82 -52.66
C LEU A 33 -5.11 35.19 -52.76
N SER A 34 -6.35 35.29 -52.25
CA SER A 34 -7.10 36.56 -52.31
C SER A 34 -6.30 37.64 -51.62
N SER A 35 -6.21 38.82 -52.25
CA SER A 35 -5.57 40.00 -51.65
C SER A 35 -6.55 40.81 -50.81
N ASP A 36 -7.84 40.42 -50.80
CA ASP A 36 -8.91 41.09 -50.06
C ASP A 36 -8.96 40.56 -48.60
N PRO A 37 -8.77 41.43 -47.58
CA PRO A 37 -8.88 41.06 -46.18
C PRO A 37 -10.24 40.44 -45.79
N ASP A 38 -11.34 40.80 -46.45
CA ASP A 38 -12.68 40.30 -46.10
C ASP A 38 -12.85 38.81 -46.44
N ASP A 39 -12.15 38.31 -47.45
CA ASP A 39 -12.13 36.89 -47.80
C ASP A 39 -11.37 36.08 -46.75
N TRP A 40 -10.29 36.64 -46.20
CA TRP A 40 -9.53 36.03 -45.12
C TRP A 40 -10.34 35.96 -43.81
N ALA A 41 -11.14 36.99 -43.52
CA ALA A 41 -12.04 36.98 -42.37
C ALA A 41 -13.08 35.85 -42.47
N LYS A 42 -13.75 35.72 -43.62
CA LYS A 42 -14.74 34.66 -43.87
C LYS A 42 -14.11 33.25 -43.84
N ALA A 43 -12.90 33.10 -44.38
CA ALA A 43 -12.15 31.85 -44.30
C ALA A 43 -11.80 31.52 -42.84
N GLY A 44 -11.35 32.51 -42.07
CA GLY A 44 -11.07 32.40 -40.65
C GLY A 44 -12.27 31.95 -39.84
N ASP A 45 -13.46 32.46 -40.12
CA ASP A 45 -14.70 32.06 -39.44
C ASP A 45 -15.09 30.60 -39.77
N PHE A 46 -14.99 30.20 -41.04
CA PHE A 46 -15.28 28.83 -41.47
C PHE A 46 -14.31 27.82 -40.84
N PHE A 47 -13.00 28.08 -40.94
CA PHE A 47 -11.98 27.22 -40.36
C PHE A 47 -12.02 27.25 -38.83
N GLY A 48 -12.22 28.42 -38.22
CA GLY A 48 -12.35 28.59 -36.78
C GLY A 48 -13.52 27.77 -36.22
N GLY A 49 -14.67 27.76 -36.90
CA GLY A 49 -15.82 26.93 -36.52
C GLY A 49 -15.51 25.42 -36.56
N ILE A 50 -14.90 24.94 -37.64
CA ILE A 50 -14.59 23.50 -37.79
C ILE A 50 -13.47 23.08 -36.82
N TYR A 51 -12.36 23.82 -36.80
CA TYR A 51 -11.21 23.46 -35.97
C TYR A 51 -11.48 23.64 -34.48
N SER A 52 -12.31 24.60 -34.06
CA SER A 52 -12.65 24.72 -32.63
C SER A 52 -13.37 23.49 -32.09
N VAL A 53 -14.32 22.92 -32.85
CA VAL A 53 -15.03 21.69 -32.46
C VAL A 53 -14.09 20.48 -32.50
N VAL A 54 -13.28 20.35 -33.55
CA VAL A 54 -12.32 19.24 -33.70
C VAL A 54 -11.26 19.27 -32.60
N ILE A 55 -10.62 20.42 -32.39
CA ILE A 55 -9.58 20.60 -31.38
C ILE A 55 -10.19 20.45 -29.98
N GLY A 56 -11.35 21.07 -29.73
CA GLY A 56 -12.05 20.93 -28.44
C GLY A 56 -12.35 19.47 -28.09
N GLY A 57 -12.84 18.68 -29.05
CA GLY A 57 -13.09 17.24 -28.87
C GLY A 57 -11.80 16.44 -28.62
N LEU A 58 -10.72 16.73 -29.35
CA LEU A 58 -9.41 16.10 -29.16
C LEU A 58 -8.84 16.43 -27.78
N THR A 59 -8.88 17.69 -27.39
CA THR A 59 -8.44 18.16 -26.07
C THR A 59 -9.21 17.46 -24.96
N LEU A 60 -10.55 17.39 -25.05
CA LEU A 60 -11.36 16.68 -24.06
C LEU A 60 -10.97 15.20 -23.95
N THR A 61 -10.76 14.54 -25.08
CA THR A 61 -10.33 13.13 -25.12
C THR A 61 -8.98 12.94 -24.43
N ILE A 62 -8.02 13.84 -24.69
CA ILE A 62 -6.71 13.83 -24.03
C ILE A 62 -6.85 14.03 -22.52
N LEU A 63 -7.66 15.01 -22.08
CA LEU A 63 -7.86 15.28 -20.65
C LEU A 63 -8.49 14.08 -19.94
N VAL A 64 -9.50 13.44 -20.52
CA VAL A 64 -10.12 12.25 -19.92
C VAL A 64 -9.10 11.12 -19.80
N ASN A 65 -8.30 10.88 -20.84
CA ASN A 65 -7.26 9.86 -20.78
C ASN A 65 -6.16 10.20 -19.76
N GLN A 66 -5.75 11.47 -19.67
CA GLN A 66 -4.80 11.93 -18.65
C GLN A 66 -5.35 11.74 -17.23
N ALA A 67 -6.60 12.16 -16.97
CA ALA A 67 -7.21 12.03 -15.66
C ALA A 67 -7.29 10.57 -15.19
N THR A 68 -7.68 9.65 -16.09
CA THR A 68 -7.72 8.22 -15.76
C THR A 68 -6.33 7.63 -15.50
N MET A 69 -5.31 8.05 -16.26
CA MET A 69 -3.94 7.62 -16.04
C MET A 69 -3.37 8.19 -14.73
N GLN A 70 -3.69 9.44 -14.42
CA GLN A 70 -3.27 10.10 -13.20
C GLN A 70 -3.87 9.40 -11.97
N GLN A 71 -5.15 9.05 -11.97
CA GLN A 71 -5.77 8.30 -10.88
C GLN A 71 -5.09 6.94 -10.63
N ARG A 72 -4.69 6.24 -11.71
CA ARG A 72 -3.96 4.98 -11.60
C ARG A 72 -2.56 5.17 -11.01
N LEU A 73 -1.86 6.21 -11.44
CA LEU A 73 -0.55 6.58 -10.92
C LEU A 73 -0.63 6.97 -9.44
N GLU A 74 -1.61 7.77 -9.06
CA GLU A 74 -1.83 8.19 -7.67
C GLU A 74 -2.10 6.98 -6.76
N LYS A 75 -2.98 6.06 -7.18
CA LYS A 75 -3.20 4.81 -6.45
C LYS A 75 -1.91 3.99 -6.33
N PHE A 76 -1.20 3.79 -7.43
CA PHE A 76 0.07 3.06 -7.43
C PHE A 76 1.11 3.68 -6.49
N GLN A 77 1.25 5.00 -6.52
CA GLN A 77 2.15 5.74 -5.62
C GLN A 77 1.73 5.64 -4.16
N TYR A 78 0.42 5.72 -3.89
CA TYR A 78 -0.12 5.54 -2.54
C TYR A 78 0.20 4.13 -2.01
N ASP A 79 -0.10 3.10 -2.80
CA ASP A 79 0.14 1.70 -2.44
C ASP A 79 1.64 1.44 -2.22
N GLN A 80 2.51 1.95 -3.11
CA GLN A 80 3.96 1.84 -2.95
C GLN A 80 4.47 2.54 -1.69
N ASN A 81 4.01 3.76 -1.42
CA ASN A 81 4.40 4.50 -0.22
C ASN A 81 3.91 3.81 1.05
N TYR A 82 2.70 3.26 1.03
CA TYR A 82 2.15 2.50 2.14
C TYR A 82 2.99 1.24 2.42
N LEU A 83 3.32 0.45 1.40
CA LEU A 83 4.13 -0.77 1.55
C LEU A 83 5.55 -0.46 2.07
N VAL A 84 6.18 0.61 1.57
CA VAL A 84 7.51 1.04 2.06
C VAL A 84 7.44 1.48 3.52
N ARG A 85 6.40 2.21 3.91
CA ARG A 85 6.20 2.60 5.32
C ARG A 85 5.92 1.40 6.20
N ALA A 86 5.01 0.52 5.79
CA ALA A 86 4.69 -0.71 6.52
C ALA A 86 5.95 -1.55 6.75
N ARG A 87 6.82 -1.68 5.74
CA ARG A 87 8.11 -2.37 5.88
C ARG A 87 9.02 -1.73 6.92
N SER A 88 9.16 -0.40 6.86
CA SER A 88 9.98 0.37 7.80
C SER A 88 9.43 0.29 9.22
N ASP A 89 8.12 0.38 9.38
CA ASP A 89 7.45 0.33 10.68
C ASP A 89 7.54 -1.08 11.28
N VAL A 90 7.37 -2.13 10.47
CA VAL A 90 7.61 -3.52 10.88
C VAL A 90 9.03 -3.68 11.40
N GLU A 91 10.03 -3.18 10.67
CA GLU A 91 11.43 -3.27 11.08
C GLU A 91 11.69 -2.52 12.40
N TYR A 92 11.19 -1.30 12.51
CA TYR A 92 11.31 -0.48 13.72
C TYR A 92 10.68 -1.15 14.94
N TYR A 93 9.42 -1.58 14.86
CA TYR A 93 8.73 -2.19 16.00
C TYR A 93 9.29 -3.58 16.32
N LEU A 94 9.73 -4.35 15.33
CA LEU A 94 10.35 -5.65 15.54
C LEU A 94 11.71 -5.52 16.25
N ASP A 95 12.55 -4.58 15.84
CA ASP A 95 13.84 -4.36 16.50
C ASP A 95 13.65 -3.83 17.93
N ARG A 96 12.71 -2.91 18.12
CA ARG A 96 12.35 -2.43 19.46
C ARG A 96 11.85 -3.56 20.36
N LEU A 97 10.96 -4.39 19.83
CA LEU A 97 10.42 -5.55 20.55
C LEU A 97 11.52 -6.55 20.90
N TYR A 98 12.43 -6.82 19.97
CA TYR A 98 13.58 -7.70 20.18
C TYR A 98 14.49 -7.19 21.30
N GLU A 99 14.83 -5.90 21.30
CA GLU A 99 15.66 -5.30 22.35
C GLU A 99 14.93 -5.29 23.72
N ASP A 100 13.65 -4.95 23.76
CA ASP A 100 12.86 -4.99 25.01
C ASP A 100 12.79 -6.42 25.59
N ILE A 101 12.61 -7.44 24.75
CA ILE A 101 12.65 -8.85 25.18
C ILE A 101 14.05 -9.25 25.66
N LYS A 102 15.10 -8.83 24.95
CA LYS A 102 16.50 -9.10 25.32
C LYS A 102 16.89 -8.47 26.65
N LEU A 103 16.32 -7.34 27.02
CA LEU A 103 16.57 -6.70 28.32
C LEU A 103 15.91 -7.46 29.48
N GLU A 104 14.80 -8.17 29.24
CA GLU A 104 14.11 -9.00 30.24
C GLU A 104 14.69 -10.41 30.35
N LEU A 105 15.25 -10.95 29.27
CA LEU A 105 15.86 -12.29 29.23
C LEU A 105 16.90 -12.55 30.35
N PRO A 106 17.84 -11.64 30.69
CA PRO A 106 18.80 -11.84 31.79
C PRO A 106 18.17 -11.90 33.18
N LYS A 107 17.01 -11.27 33.40
CA LYS A 107 16.29 -11.36 34.68
C LYS A 107 15.61 -12.72 34.83
N ILE A 108 15.15 -13.28 33.71
CA ILE A 108 14.56 -14.62 33.60
C ILE A 108 15.65 -15.70 33.67
N ALA A 109 16.78 -15.49 32.99
CA ALA A 109 17.89 -16.44 32.86
C ALA A 109 18.76 -16.58 34.12
N ARG A 110 18.69 -15.66 35.09
CA ARG A 110 19.38 -15.81 36.38
C ARG A 110 18.92 -17.03 37.18
N ASN A 111 17.75 -17.61 36.85
CA ASN A 111 17.26 -18.86 37.45
C ASN A 111 17.43 -20.10 36.54
N ALA A 112 17.91 -19.95 35.31
CA ALA A 112 17.75 -20.98 34.25
C ALA A 112 19.03 -21.27 33.46
N LEU A 113 20.20 -21.21 34.10
CA LEU A 113 21.51 -21.41 33.46
C LEU A 113 21.80 -22.83 32.92
N ASN A 114 20.81 -23.72 32.82
CA ASN A 114 21.01 -25.06 32.26
C ASN A 114 19.78 -25.71 31.59
N ILE A 115 18.85 -24.91 31.05
CA ILE A 115 17.55 -25.47 30.62
C ILE A 115 17.25 -25.28 29.12
N ASP A 116 16.72 -26.39 28.56
CA ASP A 116 16.20 -26.65 27.22
C ASP A 116 15.36 -25.46 26.65
N PRO A 117 15.43 -25.14 25.34
CA PRO A 117 14.58 -24.12 24.70
C PRO A 117 13.08 -24.17 25.06
N GLU A 118 12.50 -25.34 25.32
CA GLU A 118 11.08 -25.44 25.76
C GLU A 118 10.85 -24.90 27.18
N HIS A 119 11.80 -25.08 28.08
CA HIS A 119 11.71 -24.49 29.43
C HIS A 119 11.90 -22.99 29.40
N ARG A 120 12.75 -22.45 28.50
CA ARG A 120 12.86 -21.00 28.31
C ARG A 120 11.53 -20.38 27.85
N LEU A 121 10.77 -21.09 27.02
CA LEU A 121 9.43 -20.68 26.62
C LEU A 121 8.47 -20.70 27.81
N ASN A 122 8.48 -21.77 28.61
CA ASN A 122 7.61 -21.86 29.79
C ASN A 122 7.96 -20.83 30.86
N ASP A 123 9.25 -20.57 31.12
CA ASP A 123 9.70 -19.52 32.05
C ASP A 123 9.36 -18.11 31.54
N PHE A 124 9.45 -17.90 30.22
CA PHE A 124 9.06 -16.66 29.56
C PHE A 124 7.54 -16.44 29.58
N LEU A 125 6.76 -17.50 29.33
CA LEU A 125 5.30 -17.50 29.47
C LEU A 125 4.88 -17.30 30.92
N ASN A 126 5.53 -17.95 31.88
CA ASN A 126 5.28 -17.77 33.31
C ASN A 126 5.65 -16.36 33.79
N PHE A 127 6.73 -15.78 33.25
CA PHE A 127 7.07 -14.38 33.49
C PHE A 127 5.94 -13.45 33.00
N PHE A 128 5.44 -13.71 31.80
CA PHE A 128 4.34 -12.93 31.23
C PHE A 128 3.01 -13.15 31.93
N ASP A 129 2.72 -14.36 32.40
CA ASP A 129 1.53 -14.71 33.18
C ASP A 129 1.58 -14.09 34.59
N GLN A 130 2.74 -14.14 35.25
CA GLN A 130 2.98 -13.45 36.51
C GLN A 130 2.91 -11.92 36.36
N THR A 131 3.35 -11.41 35.21
CA THR A 131 3.28 -9.97 34.92
C THR A 131 1.88 -9.54 34.53
N SER A 132 1.14 -10.29 33.70
CA SER A 132 -0.24 -9.99 33.31
C SER A 132 -1.17 -10.02 34.52
N GLY A 133 -1.02 -10.99 35.42
CA GLY A 133 -1.78 -11.11 36.66
C GLY A 133 -1.57 -9.94 37.64
N LYS A 134 -0.37 -9.35 37.69
CA LYS A 134 -0.05 -8.18 38.53
C LYS A 134 -0.34 -6.84 37.86
N VAL A 135 -0.19 -6.76 36.54
CA VAL A 135 -0.32 -5.53 35.74
C VAL A 135 -1.79 -5.11 35.53
N PHE A 136 -2.76 -6.02 35.67
CA PHE A 136 -4.18 -5.65 35.57
C PHE A 136 -4.75 -4.98 36.85
N GLN A 137 -4.13 -5.19 38.02
CA GLN A 137 -4.59 -4.57 39.27
C GLN A 137 -4.02 -3.15 39.50
N GLN A 138 -3.02 -2.74 38.73
CA GLN A 138 -2.51 -1.37 38.75
C GLN A 138 -2.70 -0.77 37.36
N THR A 139 -3.44 0.31 37.27
CA THR A 139 -3.71 1.14 36.08
C THR A 139 -2.45 1.70 35.37
N ASN A 140 -1.26 1.19 35.69
CA ASN A 140 0.04 1.51 35.11
C ASN A 140 0.54 0.42 34.14
N VAL A 141 -0.29 -0.05 33.21
CA VAL A 141 0.15 -0.82 32.03
C VAL A 141 1.21 -0.05 31.21
N SER A 142 1.35 1.26 31.46
CA SER A 142 2.05 2.23 30.60
C SER A 142 3.55 2.41 30.83
N SER A 143 4.18 1.96 31.94
CA SER A 143 5.54 2.40 32.28
C SER A 143 6.62 1.30 32.36
N GLY A 144 6.25 0.01 32.38
CA GLY A 144 7.18 -1.11 32.45
C GLY A 144 7.58 -1.69 31.08
N VAL A 145 8.61 -2.54 31.05
CA VAL A 145 9.07 -3.21 29.81
C VAL A 145 7.97 -4.06 29.18
N SER A 146 7.13 -4.71 29.99
CA SER A 146 5.98 -5.48 29.51
C SER A 146 4.91 -4.61 28.81
N GLY A 147 4.75 -3.35 29.24
CA GLY A 147 3.92 -2.38 28.55
C GLY A 147 4.49 -1.96 27.19
N ARG A 148 5.82 -1.84 27.10
CA ARG A 148 6.51 -1.55 25.83
C ARG A 148 6.42 -2.73 24.85
N ILE A 149 6.58 -3.96 25.33
CA ILE A 149 6.36 -5.19 24.56
C ILE A 149 4.93 -5.24 24.03
N PHE A 150 3.94 -5.00 24.89
CA PHE A 150 2.53 -4.94 24.50
C PHE A 150 2.28 -3.90 23.42
N SER A 151 2.75 -2.65 23.63
CA SER A 151 2.54 -1.56 22.67
C SER A 151 3.23 -1.81 21.32
N SER A 152 4.45 -2.37 21.32
CA SER A 152 5.21 -2.66 20.11
C SER A 152 4.56 -3.80 19.31
N TRP A 153 4.09 -4.85 19.99
CA TRP A 153 3.35 -5.91 19.33
C TRP A 153 2.01 -5.45 18.80
N LEU A 154 1.28 -4.60 19.54
CA LEU A 154 -0.01 -4.08 19.07
C LEU A 154 0.16 -3.23 17.80
N ALA A 155 1.20 -2.39 17.76
CA ALA A 155 1.54 -1.61 16.56
C ALA A 155 1.91 -2.53 15.39
N LEU A 156 2.75 -3.54 15.63
CA LEU A 156 3.12 -4.54 14.64
C LEU A 156 1.89 -5.30 14.12
N HIS A 157 1.00 -5.72 15.02
CA HIS A 157 -0.23 -6.45 14.72
C HIS A 157 -1.18 -5.63 13.85
N ALA A 158 -1.36 -4.34 14.15
CA ALA A 158 -2.17 -3.45 13.32
C ALA A 158 -1.67 -3.40 11.87
N ILE A 159 -0.35 -3.34 11.67
CA ILE A 159 0.26 -3.37 10.33
C ILE A 159 0.01 -4.72 9.65
N LEU A 160 0.22 -5.83 10.36
CA LEU A 160 0.00 -7.18 9.82
C LEU A 160 -1.46 -7.42 9.41
N VAL A 161 -2.43 -6.94 10.21
CA VAL A 161 -3.85 -7.03 9.87
C VAL A 161 -4.14 -6.19 8.64
N ALA A 162 -3.66 -4.97 8.58
CA ALA A 162 -3.87 -4.10 7.42
C ALA A 162 -3.27 -4.69 6.14
N LEU A 163 -2.10 -5.34 6.22
CA LEU A 163 -1.52 -6.07 5.09
C LEU A 163 -2.34 -7.31 4.70
N ARG A 164 -2.92 -8.03 5.67
CA ARG A 164 -3.75 -9.23 5.44
C ARG A 164 -5.10 -8.94 4.81
N GLU A 165 -5.74 -7.82 5.16
CA GLU A 165 -7.06 -7.46 4.62
C GLU A 165 -7.00 -6.99 3.15
N SER A 166 -5.81 -6.63 2.65
CA SER A 166 -5.63 -6.26 1.25
C SER A 166 -5.64 -7.50 0.35
N LYS A 167 -6.43 -7.45 -0.74
CA LYS A 167 -6.54 -8.54 -1.74
C LYS A 167 -5.49 -8.47 -2.85
N GLU A 168 -4.60 -7.49 -2.80
CA GLU A 168 -3.60 -7.28 -3.84
C GLU A 168 -2.33 -8.08 -3.54
N THR A 169 -1.79 -8.78 -4.55
CA THR A 169 -0.62 -9.68 -4.41
C THR A 169 0.60 -8.99 -3.79
N ALA A 170 0.81 -7.69 -4.05
CA ALA A 170 1.92 -6.94 -3.46
C ALA A 170 1.83 -6.88 -1.92
N TYR A 171 0.63 -6.76 -1.37
CA TYR A 171 0.39 -6.73 0.06
C TYR A 171 0.54 -8.12 0.69
N GLU A 172 0.10 -9.18 0.01
CA GLU A 172 0.30 -10.57 0.45
C GLU A 172 1.78 -10.94 0.53
N GLN A 173 2.56 -10.50 -0.46
CA GLN A 173 4.02 -10.67 -0.48
C GLN A 173 4.67 -9.92 0.68
N GLU A 174 4.25 -8.69 0.95
CA GLU A 174 4.78 -7.91 2.07
C GLU A 174 4.39 -8.51 3.43
N LEU A 175 3.16 -9.03 3.57
CA LEU A 175 2.75 -9.77 4.75
C LEU A 175 3.64 -10.99 4.98
N THR A 176 3.88 -11.78 3.94
CA THR A 176 4.74 -12.96 4.01
C THR A 176 6.17 -12.58 4.41
N PHE A 177 6.68 -11.48 3.85
CA PHE A 177 8.00 -10.95 4.20
C PHE A 177 8.06 -10.50 5.66
N ALA A 178 7.05 -9.77 6.15
CA ALA A 178 6.95 -9.33 7.53
C ALA A 178 6.91 -10.52 8.51
N LEU A 179 6.07 -11.53 8.24
CA LEU A 179 5.99 -12.74 9.06
C LEU A 179 7.31 -13.52 9.06
N THR A 180 7.98 -13.61 7.91
CA THR A 180 9.31 -14.26 7.81
C THR A 180 10.36 -13.51 8.62
N LYS A 181 10.35 -12.17 8.58
CA LYS A 181 11.24 -11.32 9.39
C LYS A 181 10.98 -11.52 10.89
N ILE A 182 9.72 -11.53 11.31
CA ILE A 182 9.35 -11.78 12.71
C ILE A 182 9.88 -13.14 13.15
N HIS A 183 9.66 -14.17 12.33
CA HIS A 183 10.13 -15.52 12.61
C HIS A 183 11.66 -15.62 12.69
N SER A 184 12.39 -14.94 11.79
CA SER A 184 13.87 -14.99 11.80
C SER A 184 14.48 -14.22 12.97
N ARG A 185 13.84 -13.15 13.45
CA ARG A 185 14.36 -12.30 14.52
C ARG A 185 13.99 -12.82 15.92
N LEU A 186 12.74 -13.23 16.12
CA LEU A 186 12.21 -13.64 17.42
C LEU A 186 12.15 -15.16 17.59
N SER A 187 12.22 -15.96 16.53
CA SER A 187 11.78 -17.38 16.51
C SER A 187 10.26 -17.53 16.64
N TYR A 188 9.72 -18.65 16.14
CA TYR A 188 8.28 -18.94 16.19
C TYR A 188 7.72 -18.99 17.62
N SER A 189 8.44 -19.63 18.53
CA SER A 189 7.99 -19.85 19.90
C SER A 189 7.88 -18.53 20.68
N THR A 190 8.86 -17.64 20.55
CA THR A 190 8.81 -16.32 21.19
C THR A 190 7.73 -15.44 20.55
N ALA A 191 7.59 -15.44 19.22
CA ALA A 191 6.54 -14.69 18.56
C ALA A 191 5.14 -15.13 19.02
N LYS A 192 4.92 -16.46 19.11
CA LYS A 192 3.68 -17.03 19.65
C LYS A 192 3.45 -16.65 21.11
N ALA A 193 4.48 -16.69 21.95
CA ALA A 193 4.37 -16.31 23.37
C ALA A 193 4.00 -14.83 23.54
N VAL A 194 4.60 -13.93 22.77
CA VAL A 194 4.26 -12.50 22.78
C VAL A 194 2.82 -12.29 22.31
N GLU A 195 2.41 -12.98 21.24
CA GLU A 195 1.03 -12.91 20.74
C GLU A 195 0.02 -13.37 21.79
N GLN A 196 0.30 -14.49 22.47
CA GLN A 196 -0.55 -15.02 23.54
C GLN A 196 -0.61 -14.08 24.74
N PHE A 197 0.53 -13.53 25.18
CA PHE A 197 0.58 -12.53 26.24
C PHE A 197 -0.27 -11.31 25.93
N VAL A 198 -0.15 -10.77 24.71
CA VAL A 198 -0.94 -9.61 24.28
C VAL A 198 -2.41 -9.94 24.18
N SER A 199 -2.76 -11.10 23.62
CA SER A 199 -4.14 -11.59 23.53
C SER A 199 -4.77 -11.74 24.92
N GLN A 200 -4.04 -12.29 25.90
CA GLN A 200 -4.50 -12.40 27.29
C GLN A 200 -4.74 -11.04 27.96
N ILE A 201 -3.86 -10.05 27.73
CA ILE A 201 -4.02 -8.70 28.27
C ILE A 201 -5.16 -7.94 27.59
N ALA A 202 -5.24 -8.03 26.27
CA ALA A 202 -6.28 -7.39 25.48
C ALA A 202 -7.66 -7.99 25.75
N GLY A 203 -7.71 -9.29 26.05
CA GLY A 203 -8.93 -10.09 26.10
C GLY A 203 -9.71 -10.04 24.77
N ASP A 204 -10.99 -10.42 24.84
CA ASP A 204 -11.91 -10.35 23.68
C ASP A 204 -12.21 -8.91 23.21
N ARG A 205 -11.75 -7.89 23.93
CA ARG A 205 -12.10 -6.48 23.68
C ARG A 205 -11.51 -5.95 22.38
N LEU A 206 -10.38 -6.48 21.93
CA LEU A 206 -9.70 -6.02 20.71
C LEU A 206 -9.87 -6.98 19.53
N GLY A 207 -10.51 -8.14 19.71
CA GLY A 207 -10.78 -9.10 18.62
C GLY A 207 -9.54 -9.44 17.77
N LEU A 208 -8.38 -9.58 18.41
CA LEU A 208 -7.10 -9.71 17.72
C LEU A 208 -7.06 -11.02 16.91
N LYS A 209 -6.96 -10.91 15.58
CA LYS A 209 -6.72 -12.07 14.70
C LYS A 209 -5.32 -12.61 14.96
N LEU A 210 -5.22 -13.88 15.35
CA LEU A 210 -3.94 -14.52 15.65
C LEU A 210 -3.22 -14.89 14.34
N PHE A 211 -1.90 -14.68 14.31
CA PHE A 211 -1.01 -15.00 13.19
C PHE A 211 -0.15 -16.24 13.47
N PHE A 212 0.18 -16.52 14.72
CA PHE A 212 1.13 -17.59 15.12
C PHE A 212 0.46 -18.74 15.89
N THR A 213 -0.87 -18.72 15.99
CA THR A 213 -1.64 -19.77 16.66
C THR A 213 -2.29 -20.67 15.60
N LYS A 214 -1.65 -21.81 15.30
CA LYS A 214 -2.24 -22.85 14.44
C LYS A 214 -3.42 -23.51 15.16
N GLY A 215 -4.63 -23.26 14.67
CA GLY A 215 -5.84 -24.00 15.02
C GLY A 215 -7.08 -23.20 14.63
N GLU A 216 -7.79 -23.68 13.60
CA GLU A 216 -9.07 -23.15 13.08
C GLU A 216 -9.00 -21.89 12.21
N GLU A 217 -8.77 -22.09 10.91
CA GLU A 217 -9.55 -21.49 9.80
C GLU A 217 -8.94 -21.92 8.46
N THR A 218 -8.97 -23.22 8.20
CA THR A 218 -9.00 -23.76 6.83
C THR A 218 -9.94 -24.96 6.84
N LYS A 219 -11.23 -24.66 6.67
CA LYS A 219 -12.16 -25.52 5.93
C LYS A 219 -12.65 -24.72 4.73
#